data_AF-A0A7Y8MEL1-F1
#
_entry.id   AF-A0A7Y8MEL1-F1
#
_cell.length_a   1.000
_cell.length_b   1.000
_cell.length_c   1.000
_cell.angle_alpha   90.00
_cell.angle_beta   90.00
_cell.angle_gamma   90.00
#
_symmetry.space_group_name_H-M   'P 1'
#
loop_
_entity.id
_entity.type
_entity.pdbx_description
1 polymer ?
#
loop_
_entity_poly.entity_id
_entity_poly.type
_entity_poly.pdbx_seq_one_letter_code
_entity_poly.pdbx_strand_id
1 'polypeptide(L)'
;MRKISALCAACMLAFAPAGASEFRALSPEDGGAVLAASDDFTSELSPADLSIRLRRADGGNLDDLRALYRSATLAWTPAEEARLAAMVARAQARLEALAGWLPEEIGFIKTSEAADGGFPHTRGAAIIWGPALPESEGQLDFIFYHELWHVLSRHNAARRDEMYALIGFEPCASMAWPAALRKGRLTNPDAPRDMHVIPYQDGLYLMPRLMTTGRYDAARPQFGDYLLPQFVVTTRDAQGRCAPAADGAILDSRTAAPFVFAAAGANTSYIIHPEEILADNFAQLMIGRADAPNPEVQARLAEWLGYRAPRAD
;
A
#
# COMPACT_ATOMS: atom_id res chain seq x y z
N MET A 1 57.33 -6.81 -35.78
CA MET A 1 56.30 -7.65 -35.13
C MET A 1 56.79 -7.87 -33.69
N ARG A 2 56.14 -7.52 -32.60
CA ARG A 2 54.73 -7.25 -32.26
C ARG A 2 54.69 -6.08 -31.27
N LYS A 3 53.73 -5.16 -31.46
CA LYS A 3 53.33 -4.16 -30.46
C LYS A 3 52.48 -4.88 -29.41
N ILE A 4 52.80 -4.72 -28.13
CA ILE A 4 51.92 -5.11 -27.03
C ILE A 4 51.27 -3.83 -26.52
N SER A 5 50.02 -3.61 -26.90
CA SER A 5 49.17 -2.56 -26.37
C SER A 5 48.67 -2.99 -25.00
N ALA A 6 49.03 -2.25 -23.95
CA ALA A 6 48.42 -2.40 -22.63
C ALA A 6 47.08 -1.66 -22.64
N LEU A 7 45.98 -2.41 -22.58
CA LEU A 7 44.63 -1.89 -22.43
C LEU A 7 44.46 -1.48 -20.95
N CYS A 8 44.42 -0.18 -20.66
CA CYS A 8 43.97 0.34 -19.37
C CYS A 8 42.45 0.13 -19.28
N ALA A 9 42.03 -0.92 -18.57
CA ALA A 9 40.65 -1.05 -18.13
C ALA A 9 40.46 -0.11 -16.93
N ALA A 10 39.78 1.02 -17.15
CA ALA A 10 39.30 1.87 -16.06
C ALA A 10 38.19 1.11 -15.32
N CYS A 11 38.55 0.52 -14.20
CA CYS A 11 37.60 -0.04 -13.25
C CYS A 11 37.01 1.14 -12.46
N MET A 12 35.89 1.70 -12.92
CA MET A 12 35.07 2.56 -12.06
C MET A 12 34.30 1.66 -11.10
N LEU A 13 34.92 1.35 -9.97
CA LEU A 13 34.22 0.89 -8.78
C LEU A 13 33.42 2.07 -8.24
N ALA A 14 32.15 2.16 -8.64
CA ALA A 14 31.17 2.96 -7.92
C ALA A 14 30.93 2.24 -6.59
N PHE A 15 31.58 2.70 -5.52
CA PHE A 15 31.20 2.32 -4.17
C PHE A 15 29.87 3.02 -3.88
N ALA A 16 28.76 2.31 -4.11
CA ALA A 16 27.49 2.68 -3.48
C ALA A 16 27.71 2.60 -1.96
N PRO A 17 27.32 3.62 -1.17
CA PRO A 17 27.40 3.52 0.28
C PRO A 17 26.54 2.34 0.73
N ALA A 18 27.09 1.52 1.64
CA ALA A 18 26.34 0.43 2.25
C ALA A 18 25.08 1.00 2.93
N GLY A 19 23.90 0.60 2.46
CA GLY A 19 22.61 0.94 3.10
C GLY A 19 21.54 1.60 2.21
N ALA A 20 21.84 2.01 0.97
CA ALA A 20 20.79 2.55 0.09
C ALA A 20 20.03 1.42 -0.64
N SER A 21 18.69 1.46 -0.63
CA SER A 21 17.86 0.55 -1.41
C SER A 21 18.13 0.72 -2.91
N GLU A 22 18.27 -0.39 -3.62
CA GLU A 22 18.32 -0.41 -5.08
C GLU A 22 16.91 -0.43 -5.66
N PHE A 23 16.62 0.46 -6.60
CA PHE A 23 15.33 0.54 -7.29
C PHE A 23 15.45 0.00 -8.71
N ARG A 24 14.61 -0.98 -9.08
CA ARG A 24 14.68 -1.64 -10.39
C ARG A 24 13.35 -1.68 -11.11
N ALA A 25 13.33 -1.24 -12.36
CA ALA A 25 12.22 -1.53 -13.27
C ALA A 25 12.27 -3.02 -13.65
N LEU A 26 11.26 -3.78 -13.23
CA LEU A 26 11.22 -5.23 -13.45
C LEU A 26 10.71 -5.58 -14.85
N SER A 27 11.20 -6.70 -15.38
CA SER A 27 10.69 -7.27 -16.63
C SER A 27 9.25 -7.80 -16.44
N PRO A 28 8.48 -8.01 -17.52
CA PRO A 28 7.15 -8.64 -17.42
C PRO A 28 7.19 -10.03 -16.77
N GLU A 29 8.26 -10.80 -17.02
CA GLU A 29 8.44 -12.12 -16.44
C GLU A 29 8.65 -12.04 -14.93
N ASP A 30 9.61 -11.21 -14.47
CA ASP A 30 9.93 -11.05 -13.05
C ASP A 30 8.76 -10.43 -12.28
N GLY A 31 8.16 -9.36 -12.83
CA GLY A 31 7.00 -8.70 -12.23
C GLY A 31 5.78 -9.62 -12.15
N GLY A 32 5.53 -10.42 -13.19
CA GLY A 32 4.49 -11.44 -13.19
C GLY A 32 4.73 -12.53 -12.15
N ALA A 33 6.00 -12.91 -11.91
CA ALA A 33 6.38 -13.84 -10.86
C ALA A 33 6.07 -13.29 -9.47
N VAL A 34 6.41 -12.02 -9.21
CA VAL A 34 6.09 -11.33 -7.95
C VAL A 34 4.59 -11.29 -7.71
N LEU A 35 3.81 -10.82 -8.69
CA LEU A 35 2.36 -10.68 -8.53
C LEU A 35 1.63 -12.03 -8.35
N ALA A 36 2.16 -13.09 -8.94
CA ALA A 36 1.58 -14.43 -8.86
C ALA A 36 2.05 -15.25 -7.63
N ALA A 37 2.97 -14.71 -6.83
CA ALA A 37 3.44 -15.36 -5.61
C ALA A 37 2.32 -15.55 -4.58
N SER A 38 2.48 -16.55 -3.71
CA SER A 38 1.62 -16.68 -2.54
C SER A 38 2.15 -15.78 -1.42
N ASP A 39 1.26 -14.99 -0.84
CA ASP A 39 1.54 -14.06 0.25
C ASP A 39 0.30 -13.82 1.12
N ASP A 40 0.40 -12.86 2.04
CA ASP A 40 -0.67 -12.47 2.93
C ASP A 40 -1.91 -12.00 2.18
N PHE A 41 -1.77 -11.20 1.12
CA PHE A 41 -2.86 -10.82 0.23
C PHE A 41 -3.61 -12.02 -0.34
N THR A 42 -2.91 -12.96 -0.98
CA THR A 42 -3.57 -14.13 -1.59
C THR A 42 -4.25 -15.05 -0.57
N SER A 43 -3.77 -15.06 0.68
CA SER A 43 -4.36 -15.84 1.77
C SER A 43 -5.67 -15.27 2.30
N GLU A 44 -5.96 -14.01 1.99
CA GLU A 44 -7.06 -13.23 2.54
C GLU A 44 -8.21 -13.00 1.53
N LEU A 45 -8.04 -13.45 0.27
CA LEU A 45 -8.99 -13.28 -0.81
C LEU A 45 -10.32 -13.98 -0.54
N SER A 46 -11.41 -13.25 -0.75
CA SER A 46 -12.75 -13.82 -0.72
C SER A 46 -13.17 -14.39 -2.09
N PRO A 47 -14.25 -15.20 -2.15
CA PRO A 47 -14.84 -15.57 -3.43
C PRO A 47 -15.33 -14.37 -4.25
N ALA A 48 -15.66 -13.25 -3.61
CA ALA A 48 -16.04 -12.01 -4.28
C ALA A 48 -14.81 -11.30 -4.87
N ASP A 49 -13.67 -11.28 -4.15
CA ASP A 49 -12.39 -10.80 -4.67
C ASP A 49 -12.04 -11.47 -6.00
N LEU A 50 -12.02 -12.81 -6.00
CA LEU A 50 -11.68 -13.59 -7.19
C LEU A 50 -12.64 -13.28 -8.34
N SER A 51 -13.94 -13.20 -8.06
CA SER A 51 -14.94 -12.86 -9.07
C SER A 51 -14.69 -11.49 -9.70
N ILE A 52 -14.45 -10.47 -8.88
CA ILE A 52 -14.23 -9.08 -9.32
C ILE A 52 -12.91 -8.94 -10.08
N ARG A 53 -11.80 -9.42 -9.50
CA ARG A 53 -10.46 -9.30 -10.10
C ARG A 53 -10.36 -10.09 -11.41
N LEU A 54 -10.99 -11.26 -11.49
CA LEU A 54 -11.05 -12.06 -12.73
C LEU A 54 -12.07 -11.54 -13.75
N ARG A 55 -12.93 -10.59 -13.37
CA ARG A 55 -14.06 -10.12 -14.18
C ARG A 55 -14.98 -11.26 -14.62
N ARG A 56 -15.30 -12.14 -13.68
CA ARG A 56 -16.04 -13.40 -13.91
C ARG A 56 -17.13 -13.59 -12.86
N ALA A 57 -18.39 -13.64 -13.30
CA ALA A 57 -19.55 -13.78 -12.41
C ALA A 57 -19.61 -15.16 -11.71
N ASP A 58 -19.18 -16.22 -12.40
CA ASP A 58 -19.00 -17.57 -11.84
C ASP A 58 -17.84 -17.63 -10.83
N GLY A 59 -17.01 -16.60 -10.81
CA GLY A 59 -15.80 -16.52 -9.99
C GLY A 59 -14.61 -17.14 -10.73
N GLY A 60 -13.87 -17.96 -10.01
CA GLY A 60 -12.66 -18.61 -10.48
C GLY A 60 -11.84 -19.06 -9.28
N ASN A 61 -10.59 -19.40 -9.51
CA ASN A 61 -9.68 -19.82 -8.45
C ASN A 61 -8.41 -18.95 -8.42
N LEU A 62 -7.54 -19.21 -7.45
CA LEU A 62 -6.30 -18.46 -7.29
C LEU A 62 -5.33 -18.65 -8.48
N ASP A 63 -5.33 -19.82 -9.13
CA ASP A 63 -4.46 -20.06 -10.29
C ASP A 63 -4.93 -19.27 -11.51
N ASP A 64 -6.25 -19.11 -11.70
CA ASP A 64 -6.81 -18.20 -12.70
C ASP A 64 -6.31 -16.76 -12.46
N LEU A 65 -6.31 -16.30 -11.20
CA LEU A 65 -5.89 -14.94 -10.85
C LEU A 65 -4.39 -14.75 -11.05
N ARG A 66 -3.59 -15.75 -10.68
CA ARG A 66 -2.14 -15.76 -10.93
C ARG A 66 -1.83 -15.74 -12.42
N ALA A 67 -2.61 -16.44 -13.24
CA ALA A 67 -2.47 -16.40 -14.70
C ALA A 67 -2.82 -15.00 -15.25
N LEU A 68 -3.91 -14.40 -14.75
CA LEU A 68 -4.28 -13.02 -15.08
C LEU A 68 -3.14 -12.05 -14.77
N TYR A 69 -2.59 -12.07 -13.55
CA TYR A 69 -1.51 -11.17 -13.16
C TYR A 69 -0.26 -11.29 -14.03
N ARG A 70 0.17 -12.52 -14.36
CA ARG A 70 1.28 -12.72 -15.30
C ARG A 70 0.98 -12.12 -16.67
N SER A 71 -0.22 -12.37 -17.21
CA SER A 71 -0.61 -11.84 -18.52
C SER A 71 -0.83 -10.32 -18.54
N ALA A 72 -1.17 -9.75 -17.39
CA ALA A 72 -1.45 -8.33 -17.23
C ALA A 72 -0.20 -7.50 -16.95
N THR A 73 0.95 -8.13 -16.69
CA THR A 73 2.23 -7.44 -16.45
C THR A 73 2.82 -6.97 -17.79
N LEU A 74 3.22 -5.70 -17.85
CA LEU A 74 3.66 -5.03 -19.07
C LEU A 74 5.14 -4.67 -19.02
N ALA A 75 5.75 -4.48 -20.19
CA ALA A 75 7.11 -3.96 -20.27
C ALA A 75 7.11 -2.45 -20.05
N TRP A 76 8.15 -1.96 -19.37
CA TRP A 76 8.46 -0.54 -19.32
C TRP A 76 9.00 -0.07 -20.67
N THR A 77 8.63 1.15 -21.07
CA THR A 77 9.29 1.83 -22.18
C THR A 77 10.54 2.56 -21.69
N PRO A 78 11.54 2.82 -22.56
CA PRO A 78 12.72 3.58 -22.16
C PRO A 78 12.40 4.97 -21.57
N ALA A 79 11.32 5.61 -22.03
CA ALA A 79 10.87 6.89 -21.50
C ALA A 79 10.33 6.77 -20.07
N GLU A 80 9.61 5.69 -19.76
CA GLU A 80 9.07 5.45 -18.42
C GLU A 80 10.18 5.05 -17.44
N GLU A 81 11.12 4.20 -17.86
CA GLU A 81 12.30 3.86 -17.04
C GLU A 81 13.11 5.12 -16.69
N ALA A 82 13.30 6.03 -17.65
CA ALA A 82 13.96 7.31 -17.41
C ALA A 82 13.20 8.18 -16.41
N ARG A 83 11.85 8.19 -16.46
CA ARG A 83 11.02 8.93 -15.49
C ARG A 83 11.09 8.32 -14.09
N LEU A 84 11.06 7.00 -13.95
CA LEU A 84 11.24 6.31 -12.67
C LEU A 84 12.62 6.59 -12.08
N ALA A 85 13.68 6.52 -12.89
CA ALA A 85 15.03 6.84 -12.46
C ALA A 85 15.14 8.31 -12.00
N ALA A 86 14.52 9.25 -12.72
CA ALA A 86 14.49 10.65 -12.34
C ALA A 86 13.73 10.89 -11.02
N MET A 87 12.61 10.21 -10.80
CA MET A 87 11.85 10.22 -9.55
C MET A 87 12.69 9.73 -8.37
N VAL A 88 13.36 8.58 -8.51
CA VAL A 88 14.27 8.05 -7.48
C VAL A 88 15.43 9.02 -7.21
N ALA A 89 16.01 9.63 -8.24
CA ALA A 89 17.07 10.62 -8.09
C ALA A 89 16.60 11.88 -7.32
N ARG A 90 15.38 12.39 -7.58
CA ARG A 90 14.79 13.48 -6.79
C ARG A 90 14.55 13.09 -5.33
N ALA A 91 14.23 11.82 -5.09
CA ALA A 91 13.97 11.27 -3.76
C ALA A 91 15.24 10.92 -2.97
N GLN A 92 16.42 10.91 -3.60
CA GLN A 92 17.64 10.32 -3.06
C GLN A 92 17.96 10.74 -1.61
N ALA A 93 18.02 12.03 -1.32
CA ALA A 93 18.34 12.52 0.03
C ALA A 93 17.35 12.04 1.10
N ARG A 94 16.07 11.84 0.74
CA ARG A 94 15.03 11.32 1.64
C ARG A 94 15.13 9.81 1.79
N LEU A 95 15.42 9.10 0.70
CA LEU A 95 15.66 7.66 0.72
C LEU A 95 16.87 7.31 1.58
N GLU A 96 17.96 8.09 1.48
CA GLU A 96 19.15 7.93 2.34
C GLU A 96 18.81 8.13 3.83
N ALA A 97 17.97 9.11 4.15
CA ALA A 97 17.49 9.33 5.52
C ALA A 97 16.59 8.19 6.05
N LEU A 98 16.00 7.40 5.15
CA LEU A 98 15.12 6.27 5.45
C LEU A 98 15.80 4.91 5.25
N ALA A 99 17.07 4.87 4.89
CA ALA A 99 17.81 3.66 4.54
C ALA A 99 17.62 2.49 5.53
N GLY A 100 17.62 2.77 6.84
CA GLY A 100 17.43 1.76 7.88
C GLY A 100 16.02 1.16 7.97
N TRP A 101 15.06 1.70 7.23
CA TRP A 101 13.67 1.26 7.22
C TRP A 101 13.27 0.53 5.93
N LEU A 102 14.08 0.63 4.88
CA LEU A 102 13.75 0.11 3.56
C LEU A 102 14.47 -1.22 3.30
N PRO A 103 13.88 -2.15 2.52
CA PRO A 103 14.58 -3.34 2.07
C PRO A 103 15.74 -2.98 1.12
N GLU A 104 16.67 -3.91 0.94
CA GLU A 104 17.84 -3.72 0.05
C GLU A 104 17.46 -3.49 -1.41
N GLU A 105 16.36 -4.07 -1.89
CA GLU A 105 15.88 -3.93 -3.26
C GLU A 105 14.37 -3.65 -3.28
N ILE A 106 13.96 -2.71 -4.13
CA ILE A 106 12.56 -2.34 -4.40
C ILE A 106 12.30 -2.41 -5.91
N GLY A 107 11.33 -3.22 -6.30
CA GLY A 107 10.95 -3.39 -7.71
C GLY A 107 9.84 -2.42 -8.15
N PHE A 108 9.90 -1.96 -9.39
CA PHE A 108 8.79 -1.29 -10.07
C PHE A 108 8.19 -2.22 -11.12
N ILE A 109 6.89 -2.53 -10.96
CA ILE A 109 6.15 -3.40 -11.87
C ILE A 109 5.11 -2.55 -12.60
N LYS A 110 5.01 -2.72 -13.92
CA LYS A 110 3.95 -2.09 -14.72
C LYS A 110 2.86 -3.12 -15.02
N THR A 111 1.60 -2.75 -14.87
CA THR A 111 0.47 -3.61 -15.23
C THR A 111 -0.54 -2.90 -16.13
N SER A 112 -1.35 -3.67 -16.84
CA SER A 112 -2.58 -3.16 -17.47
C SER A 112 -3.71 -2.98 -16.45
N GLU A 113 -4.82 -2.36 -16.87
CA GLU A 113 -6.04 -2.22 -16.04
C GLU A 113 -6.69 -3.56 -15.67
N ALA A 114 -6.28 -4.66 -16.30
CA ALA A 114 -6.76 -5.99 -15.96
C ALA A 114 -6.30 -6.43 -14.56
N ALA A 115 -5.09 -6.02 -14.14
CA ALA A 115 -4.64 -6.22 -12.76
C ALA A 115 -5.20 -5.10 -11.89
N ASP A 116 -6.18 -5.44 -11.05
CA ASP A 116 -6.62 -4.61 -9.93
C ASP A 116 -7.08 -3.20 -10.33
N GLY A 117 -7.65 -3.08 -11.54
CA GLY A 117 -8.11 -1.82 -12.10
C GLY A 117 -6.99 -0.89 -12.57
N GLY A 118 -5.73 -1.32 -12.52
CA GLY A 118 -4.57 -0.47 -12.79
C GLY A 118 -4.26 0.51 -11.65
N PHE A 119 -4.84 0.30 -10.47
CA PHE A 119 -4.51 1.11 -9.30
C PHE A 119 -3.08 0.83 -8.81
N PRO A 120 -2.31 1.87 -8.48
CA PRO A 120 -1.07 1.71 -7.72
C PRO A 120 -1.35 0.95 -6.41
N HIS A 121 -0.42 0.07 -6.06
CA HIS A 121 -0.42 -0.71 -4.82
C HIS A 121 0.95 -1.38 -4.67
N THR A 122 1.14 -2.15 -3.59
CA THR A 122 2.37 -2.95 -3.38
C THR A 122 2.12 -4.44 -3.21
N ARG A 123 3.14 -5.24 -3.58
CA ARG A 123 3.23 -6.68 -3.31
C ARG A 123 4.65 -7.02 -2.93
N GLY A 124 4.86 -7.52 -1.71
CA GLY A 124 6.21 -7.74 -1.17
C GLY A 124 7.00 -6.42 -1.09
N ALA A 125 8.18 -6.38 -1.71
CA ALA A 125 9.00 -5.18 -1.84
C ALA A 125 8.82 -4.46 -3.19
N ALA A 126 7.78 -4.80 -3.97
CA ALA A 126 7.52 -4.17 -5.25
C ALA A 126 6.40 -3.14 -5.15
N ILE A 127 6.57 -2.03 -5.87
CA ILE A 127 5.57 -1.00 -6.14
C ILE A 127 5.00 -1.28 -7.54
N ILE A 128 3.68 -1.42 -7.62
CA ILE A 128 2.95 -1.71 -8.85
C ILE A 128 2.37 -0.40 -9.37
N TRP A 129 2.54 -0.17 -10.66
CA TRP A 129 1.98 0.95 -11.39
C TRP A 129 0.98 0.45 -12.43
N GLY A 130 -0.03 1.29 -12.70
CA GLY A 130 -0.96 1.08 -13.80
C GLY A 130 -0.33 1.21 -15.19
N PRO A 131 -1.16 1.22 -16.26
CA PRO A 131 -0.67 1.20 -17.64
C PRO A 131 0.11 2.46 -18.04
N ALA A 132 -0.05 3.55 -17.30
CA ALA A 132 0.68 4.79 -17.47
C ALA A 132 1.09 5.36 -16.10
N LEU A 133 2.28 5.94 -16.05
CA LEU A 133 2.72 6.75 -14.90
C LEU A 133 1.91 8.05 -14.84
N PRO A 134 1.70 8.64 -13.64
CA PRO A 134 1.10 9.96 -13.50
C PRO A 134 1.71 11.00 -14.44
N GLU A 135 0.89 11.90 -14.98
CA GLU A 135 1.35 12.88 -15.96
C GLU A 135 2.29 13.91 -15.34
N SER A 136 2.01 14.36 -14.12
CA SER A 136 2.83 15.34 -13.40
C SER A 136 3.84 14.68 -12.48
N GLU A 137 5.03 15.26 -12.40
CA GLU A 137 6.10 14.77 -11.50
C GLU A 137 5.68 14.89 -10.02
N GLY A 138 4.91 15.90 -9.64
CA GLY A 138 4.42 16.04 -8.27
C GLY A 138 3.45 14.93 -7.86
N GLN A 139 2.57 14.50 -8.77
CA GLN A 139 1.68 13.36 -8.52
C GLN A 139 2.44 12.03 -8.53
N LEU A 140 3.42 11.89 -9.43
CA LEU A 140 4.32 10.73 -9.46
C LEU A 140 5.08 10.59 -8.14
N ASP A 141 5.67 11.68 -7.65
CA ASP A 141 6.40 11.69 -6.38
C ASP A 141 5.49 11.39 -5.19
N PHE A 142 4.28 11.96 -5.15
CA PHE A 142 3.30 11.68 -4.10
C PHE A 142 2.92 10.20 -4.05
N ILE A 143 2.51 9.61 -5.19
CA ILE A 143 2.14 8.19 -5.25
C ILE A 143 3.34 7.32 -4.93
N PHE A 144 4.54 7.66 -5.42
CA PHE A 144 5.74 6.90 -5.08
C PHE A 144 5.97 6.83 -3.57
N TYR A 145 5.88 7.94 -2.84
CA TYR A 145 6.04 7.89 -1.39
C TYR A 145 4.88 7.18 -0.70
N HIS A 146 3.65 7.33 -1.19
CA HIS A 146 2.50 6.59 -0.67
C HIS A 146 2.74 5.08 -0.78
N GLU A 147 3.13 4.58 -1.96
CA GLU A 147 3.44 3.16 -2.15
C GLU A 147 4.72 2.71 -1.40
N LEU A 148 5.72 3.59 -1.31
CA LEU A 148 6.94 3.31 -0.54
C LEU A 148 6.63 3.10 0.95
N TRP A 149 5.62 3.80 1.49
CA TRP A 149 5.16 3.56 2.86
C TRP A 149 4.73 2.10 3.05
N HIS A 150 3.97 1.52 2.13
CA HIS A 150 3.54 0.12 2.24
C HIS A 150 4.70 -0.86 2.17
N VAL A 151 5.72 -0.58 1.34
CA VAL A 151 6.96 -1.37 1.33
C VAL A 151 7.68 -1.25 2.68
N LEU A 152 7.82 -0.04 3.20
CA LEU A 152 8.47 0.26 4.48
C LEU A 152 7.75 -0.41 5.65
N SER A 153 6.44 -0.23 5.76
CA SER A 153 5.60 -0.76 6.84
C SER A 153 5.62 -2.30 6.82
N ARG A 154 5.58 -2.91 5.64
CA ARG A 154 5.66 -4.37 5.47
C ARG A 154 7.03 -4.92 5.82
N HIS A 155 8.11 -4.24 5.44
CA HIS A 155 9.48 -4.61 5.85
C HIS A 155 9.64 -4.56 7.37
N ASN A 156 8.90 -3.68 8.04
CA ASN A 156 8.95 -3.48 9.49
C ASN A 156 7.68 -3.99 10.21
N ALA A 157 7.06 -5.07 9.72
CA ALA A 157 5.76 -5.55 10.19
C ALA A 157 5.67 -5.82 11.71
N ALA A 158 6.80 -6.12 12.38
CA ALA A 158 6.85 -6.28 13.84
C ALA A 158 6.50 -5.00 14.62
N ARG A 159 6.58 -3.83 13.97
CA ARG A 159 6.29 -2.51 14.56
C ARG A 159 4.95 -1.93 14.09
N ARG A 160 4.12 -2.72 13.40
CA ARG A 160 2.83 -2.26 12.85
C ARG A 160 1.91 -1.65 13.89
N ASP A 161 1.83 -2.27 15.07
CA ASP A 161 1.00 -1.76 16.17
C ASP A 161 1.51 -0.39 16.66
N GLU A 162 2.82 -0.18 16.71
CA GLU A 162 3.41 1.14 17.02
C GLU A 162 3.05 2.17 15.96
N MET A 163 3.16 1.79 14.67
CA MET A 163 2.85 2.68 13.55
C MET A 163 1.39 3.15 13.62
N TYR A 164 0.45 2.23 13.77
CA TYR A 164 -0.98 2.55 13.79
C TYR A 164 -1.39 3.30 15.07
N ALA A 165 -0.70 3.05 16.19
CA ALA A 165 -0.92 3.82 17.42
C ALA A 165 -0.61 5.33 17.26
N LEU A 166 0.25 5.72 16.30
CA LEU A 166 0.54 7.14 16.00
C LEU A 166 -0.72 7.93 15.59
N ILE A 167 -1.74 7.24 15.09
CA ILE A 167 -3.01 7.80 14.64
C ILE A 167 -4.22 7.25 15.43
N GLY A 168 -3.97 6.76 16.64
CA GLY A 168 -5.03 6.39 17.59
C GLY A 168 -5.69 5.04 17.35
N PHE A 169 -5.13 4.20 16.47
CA PHE A 169 -5.62 2.84 16.25
C PHE A 169 -5.03 1.86 17.28
N GLU A 170 -5.87 0.95 17.76
CA GLU A 170 -5.52 -0.08 18.74
C GLU A 170 -5.59 -1.48 18.11
N PRO A 171 -4.64 -2.39 18.42
CA PRO A 171 -4.65 -3.74 17.89
C PRO A 171 -5.72 -4.61 18.54
N CYS A 172 -6.31 -5.47 17.72
CA CYS A 172 -7.09 -6.63 18.13
C CYS A 172 -6.18 -7.85 18.21
N ALA A 173 -6.20 -8.58 19.33
CA ALA A 173 -5.49 -9.85 19.48
C ALA A 173 -6.07 -10.95 18.57
N SER A 174 -7.37 -10.87 18.28
CA SER A 174 -8.08 -11.74 17.35
C SER A 174 -9.33 -11.04 16.83
N MET A 175 -9.81 -11.39 15.63
CA MET A 175 -11.09 -10.89 15.10
C MET A 175 -12.04 -12.02 14.68
N ALA A 176 -13.18 -12.11 15.35
CA ALA A 176 -14.19 -13.14 15.09
C ALA A 176 -15.18 -12.72 13.99
N TRP A 177 -14.71 -12.70 12.73
CA TRP A 177 -15.57 -12.31 11.61
C TRP A 177 -16.78 -13.26 11.43
N PRO A 178 -18.00 -12.75 11.18
CA PRO A 178 -19.12 -13.55 10.69
C PRO A 178 -18.88 -14.00 9.25
N ALA A 179 -19.43 -15.16 8.87
CA ALA A 179 -19.28 -15.70 7.51
C ALA A 179 -19.78 -14.74 6.42
N ALA A 180 -20.83 -13.97 6.69
CA ALA A 180 -21.35 -12.97 5.76
C ALA A 180 -20.32 -11.85 5.46
N LEU A 181 -19.65 -11.32 6.50
CA LEU A 181 -18.63 -10.28 6.34
C LEU A 181 -17.33 -10.81 5.73
N ARG A 182 -17.02 -12.10 5.88
CA ARG A 182 -15.91 -12.73 5.15
C ARG A 182 -16.20 -12.83 3.66
N LYS A 183 -17.43 -13.22 3.27
CA LYS A 183 -17.80 -13.44 1.87
C LYS A 183 -17.88 -12.13 1.05
N GLY A 184 -18.24 -11.03 1.69
CA GLY A 184 -18.40 -9.71 1.04
C GLY A 184 -17.18 -8.80 1.14
N ARG A 185 -16.02 -9.33 1.50
CA ARG A 185 -14.77 -8.56 1.58
C ARG A 185 -14.20 -8.34 0.18
N LEU A 186 -13.61 -7.17 -0.04
CA LEU A 186 -12.69 -6.93 -1.14
C LEU A 186 -11.34 -6.55 -0.51
N THR A 187 -10.31 -7.35 -0.75
CA THR A 187 -9.04 -7.29 -0.02
C THR A 187 -8.15 -6.21 -0.63
N ASN A 188 -7.62 -5.29 0.17
CA ASN A 188 -6.60 -4.34 -0.27
C ASN A 188 -5.21 -5.03 -0.26
N PRO A 189 -4.43 -5.06 -1.36
CA PRO A 189 -3.08 -5.60 -1.36
C PRO A 189 -2.12 -4.94 -0.36
N ASP A 190 -2.29 -3.65 -0.08
CA ASP A 190 -1.44 -2.89 0.83
C ASP A 190 -1.78 -3.14 2.30
N ALA A 191 -3.05 -3.44 2.56
CA ALA A 191 -3.55 -3.78 3.88
C ALA A 191 -4.41 -5.05 3.88
N PRO A 192 -3.80 -6.25 3.74
CA PRO A 192 -4.57 -7.50 3.62
C PRO A 192 -5.32 -7.94 4.86
N ARG A 193 -5.13 -7.30 6.03
CA ARG A 193 -5.68 -7.76 7.31
C ARG A 193 -6.31 -6.61 8.09
N ASP A 194 -7.54 -6.83 8.54
CA ASP A 194 -8.31 -5.87 9.33
C ASP A 194 -8.25 -6.30 10.80
N MET A 195 -7.31 -5.72 11.56
CA MET A 195 -6.99 -6.13 12.93
C MET A 195 -6.79 -4.95 13.87
N HIS A 196 -7.23 -3.74 13.48
CA HIS A 196 -7.05 -2.53 14.27
C HIS A 196 -8.32 -1.70 14.29
N VAL A 197 -8.57 -1.07 15.43
CA VAL A 197 -9.80 -0.34 15.69
C VAL A 197 -9.52 1.03 16.29
N ILE A 198 -10.47 1.95 16.15
CA ILE A 198 -10.46 3.21 16.88
C ILE A 198 -11.60 3.25 17.90
N PRO A 199 -11.45 3.92 19.05
CA PRO A 199 -12.55 4.17 19.97
C PRO A 199 -13.72 4.90 19.29
N TYR A 200 -14.95 4.57 19.70
CA TYR A 200 -16.16 5.15 19.08
C TYR A 200 -17.17 5.67 20.11
N GLN A 201 -17.79 4.75 20.84
CA GLN A 201 -18.78 5.00 21.90
C GLN A 201 -18.43 4.14 23.11
N ASP A 202 -19.15 4.27 24.22
CA ASP A 202 -18.84 3.58 25.48
C ASP A 202 -18.67 2.06 25.30
N GLY A 203 -17.41 1.59 25.28
CA GLY A 203 -17.04 0.19 25.09
C GLY A 203 -17.11 -0.33 23.64
N LEU A 204 -17.40 0.53 22.67
CA LEU A 204 -17.48 0.22 21.24
C LEU A 204 -16.36 0.86 20.44
N TYR A 205 -15.99 0.19 19.35
CA TYR A 205 -14.89 0.58 18.48
C TYR A 205 -15.29 0.46 17.01
N LEU A 206 -14.67 1.25 16.14
CA LEU A 206 -14.83 1.13 14.68
C LEU A 206 -13.62 0.41 14.07
N MET A 207 -13.90 -0.61 13.27
CA MET A 207 -12.90 -1.28 12.44
C MET A 207 -13.12 -0.92 10.97
N PRO A 208 -12.19 -0.20 10.32
CA PRO A 208 -12.27 0.01 8.87
C PRO A 208 -12.12 -1.32 8.15
N ARG A 209 -12.91 -1.52 7.10
CA ARG A 209 -12.88 -2.72 6.27
C ARG A 209 -13.37 -2.39 4.88
N LEU A 210 -12.62 -2.85 3.88
CA LEU A 210 -13.02 -2.75 2.49
C LEU A 210 -13.95 -3.92 2.14
N MET A 211 -15.17 -3.57 1.73
CA MET A 211 -16.23 -4.49 1.35
C MET A 211 -16.56 -4.32 -0.13
N THR A 212 -17.43 -5.18 -0.64
CA THR A 212 -17.98 -5.06 -2.00
C THR A 212 -19.51 -5.19 -1.99
N THR A 213 -20.12 -4.58 -3.01
CA THR A 213 -21.57 -4.67 -3.28
C THR A 213 -22.01 -6.03 -3.86
N GLY A 214 -21.07 -6.92 -4.18
CA GLY A 214 -21.38 -8.27 -4.68
C GLY A 214 -20.23 -8.93 -5.43
N ARG A 215 -20.59 -9.81 -6.37
CA ARG A 215 -19.69 -10.42 -7.35
C ARG A 215 -19.59 -9.55 -8.60
N TYR A 216 -18.66 -9.89 -9.49
CA TYR A 216 -18.53 -9.20 -10.77
C TYR A 216 -19.84 -9.23 -11.57
N ASP A 217 -20.13 -8.07 -12.15
CA ASP A 217 -21.29 -7.76 -12.96
C ASP A 217 -20.80 -7.00 -14.20
N ALA A 218 -21.06 -7.54 -15.38
CA ALA A 218 -20.63 -6.94 -16.64
C ALA A 218 -21.26 -5.56 -16.90
N ALA A 219 -22.39 -5.24 -16.26
CA ALA A 219 -22.99 -3.90 -16.30
C ALA A 219 -22.21 -2.87 -15.48
N ARG A 220 -21.32 -3.31 -14.59
CA ARG A 220 -20.43 -2.49 -13.75
C ARG A 220 -18.99 -3.00 -13.89
N PRO A 221 -18.34 -2.80 -15.06
CA PRO A 221 -17.10 -3.49 -15.38
C PRO A 221 -15.86 -2.92 -14.67
N GLN A 222 -15.96 -1.73 -14.07
CA GLN A 222 -14.82 -1.05 -13.46
C GLN A 222 -14.55 -1.61 -12.06
N PHE A 223 -13.28 -1.94 -11.77
CA PHE A 223 -12.87 -2.47 -10.47
C PHE A 223 -13.26 -1.52 -9.32
N GLY A 224 -13.10 -0.21 -9.54
CA GLY A 224 -13.44 0.82 -8.56
C GLY A 224 -14.91 0.83 -8.13
N ASP A 225 -15.84 0.37 -8.99
CA ASP A 225 -17.28 0.32 -8.67
C ASP A 225 -17.62 -0.68 -7.55
N TYR A 226 -16.68 -1.57 -7.23
CA TYR A 226 -16.84 -2.57 -6.17
C TYR A 226 -16.18 -2.17 -4.85
N LEU A 227 -15.39 -1.09 -4.83
CA LEU A 227 -14.74 -0.62 -3.61
C LEU A 227 -15.80 0.03 -2.71
N LEU A 228 -16.17 -0.64 -1.62
CA LEU A 228 -17.10 -0.14 -0.63
C LEU A 228 -16.39 -0.06 0.73
N PRO A 229 -15.73 1.05 1.07
CA PRO A 229 -15.15 1.23 2.39
C PRO A 229 -16.25 1.36 3.44
N GLN A 230 -16.13 0.59 4.50
CA GLN A 230 -17.10 0.55 5.60
C GLN A 230 -16.39 0.47 6.94
N PHE A 231 -17.13 0.77 8.00
CA PHE A 231 -16.64 0.69 9.38
C PHE A 231 -17.57 -0.22 10.17
N VAL A 232 -17.06 -1.38 10.57
CA VAL A 232 -17.82 -2.33 11.38
C VAL A 232 -17.73 -1.87 12.84
N VAL A 233 -18.88 -1.73 13.50
CA VAL A 233 -18.93 -1.50 14.95
C VAL A 233 -18.56 -2.79 15.66
N THR A 234 -17.59 -2.72 16.56
CA THR A 234 -16.99 -3.87 17.24
C THR A 234 -16.97 -3.66 18.74
N THR A 235 -16.91 -4.77 19.46
CA THR A 235 -16.54 -4.84 20.88
C THR A 235 -15.11 -5.34 20.99
N ARG A 236 -14.42 -4.94 22.06
CA ARG A 236 -13.07 -5.40 22.39
C ARG A 236 -13.02 -5.79 23.86
N ASP A 237 -12.70 -7.04 24.16
CA ASP A 237 -12.65 -7.52 25.54
C ASP A 237 -11.32 -7.15 26.24
N ALA A 238 -11.22 -7.47 27.53
CA ALA A 238 -10.02 -7.19 28.33
C ALA A 238 -8.76 -7.95 27.86
N GLN A 239 -8.91 -8.97 27.03
CA GLN A 239 -7.80 -9.70 26.38
C GLN A 239 -7.49 -9.13 24.98
N GLY A 240 -8.13 -8.03 24.59
CA GLY A 240 -7.98 -7.40 23.29
C GLY A 240 -8.64 -8.17 22.14
N ARG A 241 -9.48 -9.17 22.42
CA ARG A 241 -10.19 -9.91 21.36
C ARG A 241 -11.37 -9.08 20.87
N CYS A 242 -11.47 -8.96 19.55
CA CYS A 242 -12.50 -8.20 18.89
C CYS A 242 -13.55 -9.08 18.23
N ALA A 243 -14.79 -8.60 18.22
CA ALA A 243 -15.90 -9.18 17.49
C ALA A 243 -16.86 -8.06 17.06
N PRO A 244 -17.60 -8.21 15.95
CA PRO A 244 -18.68 -7.27 15.64
C PRO A 244 -19.66 -7.16 16.81
N ALA A 245 -20.17 -5.95 17.03
CA ALA A 245 -21.17 -5.69 18.05
C ALA A 245 -22.46 -6.48 17.77
N ALA A 246 -23.25 -6.74 18.80
CA ALA A 246 -24.43 -7.62 18.72
C ALA A 246 -25.52 -7.08 17.78
N ASP A 247 -25.61 -5.76 17.59
CA ASP A 247 -26.52 -5.12 16.64
C ASP A 247 -26.04 -5.24 15.18
N GLY A 248 -24.78 -5.64 14.97
CA GLY A 248 -24.16 -5.78 13.66
C GLY A 248 -24.04 -4.46 12.89
N ALA A 249 -23.99 -3.32 13.58
CA ALA A 249 -23.96 -2.01 12.93
C ALA A 249 -22.72 -1.85 12.03
N ILE A 250 -22.95 -1.35 10.81
CA ILE A 250 -21.92 -1.01 9.84
C ILE A 250 -22.17 0.42 9.39
N LEU A 251 -21.16 1.27 9.52
CA LEU A 251 -21.22 2.67 9.11
C LEU A 251 -20.56 2.84 7.74
N ASP A 252 -21.11 3.74 6.93
CA ASP A 252 -20.41 4.22 5.74
C ASP A 252 -19.28 5.20 6.13
N SER A 253 -18.37 5.48 5.20
CA SER A 253 -17.25 6.39 5.44
C SER A 253 -17.69 7.79 5.86
N ARG A 254 -18.83 8.29 5.34
CA ARG A 254 -19.32 9.62 5.70
C ARG A 254 -19.69 9.71 7.18
N THR A 255 -20.36 8.68 7.68
CA THR A 255 -20.83 8.60 9.07
C THR A 255 -19.66 8.34 10.03
N ALA A 256 -18.69 7.53 9.61
CA ALA A 256 -17.52 7.20 10.42
C ALA A 256 -16.44 8.31 10.42
N ALA A 257 -16.33 9.11 9.36
CA ALA A 257 -15.24 10.07 9.17
C ALA A 257 -14.99 11.01 10.37
N PRO A 258 -16.00 11.63 11.02
CA PRO A 258 -15.75 12.49 12.17
C PRO A 258 -15.01 11.77 13.32
N PHE A 259 -15.29 10.49 13.54
CA PHE A 259 -14.65 9.69 14.58
C PHE A 259 -13.22 9.30 14.19
N VAL A 260 -13.00 8.95 12.92
CA VAL A 260 -11.65 8.71 12.39
C VAL A 260 -10.82 9.98 12.48
N PHE A 261 -11.35 11.14 12.07
CA PHE A 261 -10.61 12.39 12.11
C PHE A 261 -10.30 12.85 13.53
N ALA A 262 -11.17 12.55 14.50
CA ALA A 262 -10.90 12.82 15.91
C ALA A 262 -9.70 12.00 16.44
N ALA A 263 -9.50 10.78 15.96
CA ALA A 263 -8.39 9.91 16.37
C ALA A 263 -7.11 10.13 15.55
N ALA A 264 -7.24 10.17 14.23
CA ALA A 264 -6.15 10.11 13.27
C ALA A 264 -5.77 11.47 12.63
N GLY A 265 -6.55 12.52 12.90
CA GLY A 265 -6.47 13.81 12.21
C GLY A 265 -7.16 13.80 10.84
N ALA A 266 -7.24 14.97 10.21
CA ALA A 266 -7.98 15.22 8.97
C ALA A 266 -7.04 15.55 7.78
N ASN A 267 -5.81 15.04 7.78
CA ASN A 267 -4.84 15.27 6.70
C ASN A 267 -5.19 14.57 5.38
N THR A 268 -6.05 13.56 5.44
CA THR A 268 -6.58 12.84 4.27
C THR A 268 -8.01 12.41 4.50
N SER A 269 -8.78 12.28 3.43
CA SER A 269 -10.09 11.63 3.41
C SER A 269 -10.01 10.14 3.07
N TYR A 270 -8.83 9.62 2.75
CA TYR A 270 -8.62 8.22 2.37
C TYR A 270 -8.52 7.32 3.60
N ILE A 271 -9.64 7.21 4.31
CA ILE A 271 -9.75 6.59 5.64
C ILE A 271 -10.06 5.09 5.59
N ILE A 272 -9.80 4.43 4.46
CA ILE A 272 -10.28 3.05 4.23
C ILE A 272 -9.54 2.01 5.09
N HIS A 273 -8.37 2.35 5.62
CA HIS A 273 -7.55 1.54 6.52
C HIS A 273 -6.49 2.44 7.22
N PRO A 274 -6.02 2.15 8.46
CA PRO A 274 -4.94 2.93 9.09
C PRO A 274 -3.64 2.99 8.27
N GLU A 275 -3.34 1.90 7.56
CA GLU A 275 -2.21 1.82 6.62
C GLU A 275 -2.26 2.93 5.56
N GLU A 276 -3.45 3.18 5.00
CA GLU A 276 -3.67 4.19 3.96
C GLU A 276 -3.61 5.62 4.50
N ILE A 277 -4.13 5.81 5.72
CA ILE A 277 -4.05 7.09 6.42
C ILE A 277 -2.58 7.45 6.66
N LEU A 278 -1.76 6.48 7.08
CA LEU A 278 -0.33 6.71 7.29
C LEU A 278 0.43 6.85 5.98
N ALA A 279 0.09 6.10 4.93
CA ALA A 279 0.68 6.25 3.60
C ALA A 279 0.53 7.67 3.06
N ASP A 280 -0.67 8.25 3.16
CA ASP A 280 -0.91 9.64 2.78
C ASP A 280 -0.15 10.63 3.66
N ASN A 281 -0.13 10.43 4.98
CA ASN A 281 0.63 11.30 5.88
C ASN A 281 2.13 11.24 5.61
N PHE A 282 2.66 10.04 5.33
CA PHE A 282 4.05 9.81 4.95
C PHE A 282 4.36 10.50 3.63
N ALA A 283 3.54 10.30 2.60
CA ALA A 283 3.71 10.95 1.30
C ALA A 283 3.74 12.47 1.44
N GLN A 284 2.77 13.05 2.16
CA GLN A 284 2.71 14.49 2.43
C GLN A 284 3.95 15.00 3.18
N LEU A 285 4.44 14.26 4.18
CA LEU A 285 5.67 14.57 4.90
C LEU A 285 6.87 14.56 3.96
N MET A 286 7.00 13.53 3.12
CA MET A 286 8.11 13.39 2.19
C MET A 286 8.12 14.50 1.14
N ILE A 287 6.97 14.86 0.57
CA ILE A 287 6.91 15.99 -0.39
C ILE A 287 7.03 17.37 0.28
N GLY A 288 7.13 17.43 1.62
CA GLY A 288 7.32 18.68 2.37
C GLY A 288 6.06 19.55 2.41
N ARG A 289 4.87 18.95 2.43
CA ARG A 289 3.61 19.68 2.53
C ARG A 289 3.54 20.42 3.87
N ALA A 290 3.46 21.75 3.83
CA ALA A 290 3.48 22.60 5.02
C ALA A 290 2.09 22.98 5.56
N ASP A 291 1.02 22.76 4.78
CA ASP A 291 -0.35 23.20 5.07
C ASP A 291 -1.29 22.05 5.47
N ALA A 292 -0.74 20.96 6.00
CA ALA A 292 -1.53 19.86 6.52
C ALA A 292 -2.44 20.36 7.67
N PRO A 293 -3.75 20.01 7.69
CA PRO A 293 -4.67 20.42 8.75
C PRO A 293 -4.24 20.04 10.17
N ASN A 294 -3.58 18.88 10.31
CA ASN A 294 -3.09 18.28 11.54
C ASN A 294 -1.59 17.97 11.40
N PRO A 295 -0.71 18.99 11.37
CA PRO A 295 0.72 18.79 11.15
C PRO A 295 1.39 17.96 12.26
N GLU A 296 0.78 17.87 13.44
CA GLU A 296 1.22 17.02 14.53
C GLU A 296 1.22 15.52 14.19
N VAL A 297 0.38 15.07 13.26
CA VAL A 297 0.38 13.66 12.79
C VAL A 297 1.67 13.37 12.04
N GLN A 298 2.06 14.25 11.12
CA GLN A 298 3.31 14.15 10.38
C GLN A 298 4.53 14.30 11.31
N ALA A 299 4.44 15.16 12.33
CA ALA A 299 5.48 15.31 13.33
C ALA A 299 5.71 14.02 14.13
N ARG A 300 4.65 13.36 14.60
CA ARG A 300 4.74 12.04 15.28
C ARG A 300 5.34 10.98 14.36
N LEU A 301 4.94 10.97 13.09
CA LEU A 301 5.49 10.05 12.10
C LEU A 301 6.99 10.28 11.85
N ALA A 302 7.40 11.53 11.70
CA ALA A 302 8.81 11.89 11.54
C ALA A 302 9.64 11.51 12.78
N GLU A 303 9.12 11.76 13.98
CA GLU A 303 9.77 11.36 15.23
C GLU A 303 9.93 9.84 15.33
N TRP A 304 8.87 9.08 15.03
CA TRP A 304 8.89 7.62 15.06
C TRP A 304 9.87 7.03 14.04
N LEU A 305 9.97 7.62 12.86
CA LEU A 305 10.94 7.26 11.83
C LEU A 305 12.38 7.69 12.18
N GLY A 306 12.59 8.55 13.18
CA GLY A 306 13.85 9.26 13.38
C GLY A 306 14.21 10.16 12.19
N TYR A 307 13.23 10.51 11.36
CA TYR A 307 13.39 11.27 10.14
C TYR A 307 13.52 12.76 10.44
N ARG A 308 14.52 13.39 9.82
CA ARG A 308 14.66 14.84 9.76
C ARG A 308 14.71 15.24 8.31
N ALA A 309 13.85 16.16 7.90
CA ALA A 309 13.86 16.68 6.55
C ALA A 309 15.28 17.16 6.19
N PRO A 310 15.85 16.71 5.06
CA PRO A 310 17.08 17.29 4.54
C PRO A 310 16.92 18.80 4.44
N ARG A 311 17.96 19.56 4.81
CA ARG A 311 17.91 21.02 4.62
C ARG A 311 17.72 21.29 3.13
N ALA A 312 16.81 22.21 2.80
CA ALA A 312 16.79 22.76 1.46
C ALA A 312 18.08 23.57 1.29
N ASP A 313 18.93 23.13 0.37
CA ASP A 313 20.11 23.87 -0.05
C ASP A 313 19.73 25.18 -0.77
#